data_AF-A0A0H3HDK2-F1
#
_entry.id   AF-A0A0H3HDK2-F1
#
_cell.length_a   1.000
_cell.length_b   1.000
_cell.length_c   1.000
_cell.angle_alpha   90.00
_cell.angle_beta   90.00
_cell.angle_gamma   90.00
#
_symmetry.space_group_name_H-M   'P 1'
#
loop_
_entity.id
_entity.type
_entity.pdbx_description
1 polymer ?
#
loop_
_entity_poly.entity_id
_entity_poly.type
_entity_poly.pdbx_seq_one_letter_code
_entity_poly.pdbx_strand_id
1 'polypeptide(L)'
;MTYDFFGTPWAESVTHHTNLKALEEGGWGVDTVVGHLLSEGFPAERINIGYAAYTRNGRNAELESLSPLKGTYSPGTGTTVGSFESGTTEWYDIIYNYLDLENQKGRNGFNVYTDKVADADYLYNPDSKLFMSLDTPRTVKAKGEYAASLGLGALFTWTIDQDNGVLVNAAREGLGYEMASEVIDMEPFYFEGINVDPADEPAEPEEEEEDTVQPEPSVNHAPKAAIELMVVGGSRVRLSGEKSSDEDNDELTFSWGVPAAINVADKTAAVIEFDVPKVAEDTEYTFTLFVRDTWGEPSTQQRFVLSVVAATQTDDTEDEPADDQDRTDDTPQPADDDVVPSDETTPYPLWNASTVYGSNWGSFEIVSWKGHNYQVKWWSQGNQPDLNCGQFQVWSDLGAY
;
A
#
# COMPACT_ATOMS: atom_id res chain seq x y z
N MET A 1 -8.69 28.61 5.78
CA MET A 1 -7.65 27.60 5.52
C MET A 1 -7.75 26.57 6.62
N THR A 2 -8.35 25.42 6.33
CA THR A 2 -8.67 24.38 7.32
C THR A 2 -7.65 23.23 7.26
N TYR A 3 -6.38 23.60 7.23
CA TYR A 3 -5.22 22.73 7.16
C TYR A 3 -4.04 23.39 7.88
N ASP A 4 -2.96 22.64 8.09
CA ASP A 4 -1.79 23.04 8.87
C ASP A 4 -2.08 23.31 10.36
N PHE A 5 -3.03 22.58 10.94
CA PHE A 5 -3.24 22.56 12.40
C PHE A 5 -2.12 21.84 13.16
N PHE A 6 -1.36 20.99 12.47
CA PHE A 6 -0.17 20.29 12.95
C PHE A 6 1.01 20.54 12.01
N GLY A 7 2.23 20.50 12.55
CA GLY A 7 3.45 20.49 11.75
C GLY A 7 4.72 20.52 12.61
N THR A 8 5.70 19.71 12.22
CA THR A 8 7.07 19.83 12.73
C THR A 8 7.73 21.11 12.19
N PRO A 9 8.55 21.83 12.98
CA PRO A 9 8.94 21.56 14.36
C PRO A 9 8.14 22.36 15.40
N TRP A 10 7.04 23.00 15.01
CA TRP A 10 6.38 24.02 15.82
C TRP A 10 5.19 23.51 16.64
N ALA A 11 4.58 22.39 16.25
CA ALA A 11 3.47 21.81 17.01
C ALA A 11 3.97 21.32 18.39
N GLU A 12 3.15 21.48 19.42
CA GLU A 12 3.50 21.05 20.78
C GLU A 12 3.47 19.53 20.95
N SER A 13 2.55 18.87 20.25
CA SER A 13 2.30 17.43 20.31
C SER A 13 1.82 16.91 18.96
N VAL A 14 1.67 15.59 18.86
CA VAL A 14 1.02 14.97 17.69
C VAL A 14 -0.45 15.37 17.69
N THR A 15 -0.94 15.83 16.54
CA THR A 15 -2.36 16.08 16.26
C THR A 15 -2.59 16.01 14.75
N HIS A 16 -3.84 16.10 14.32
CA HIS A 16 -4.19 16.12 12.90
C HIS A 16 -3.94 17.50 12.31
N HIS A 17 -3.51 17.56 11.04
CA HIS A 17 -3.27 18.85 10.39
C HIS A 17 -4.50 19.40 9.65
N THR A 18 -5.48 18.57 9.32
CA THR A 18 -6.65 18.96 8.52
C THR A 18 -7.92 18.14 8.85
N ASN A 19 -8.07 17.70 10.09
CA ASN A 19 -9.23 16.93 10.56
C ASN A 19 -10.57 17.67 10.37
N LEU A 20 -11.63 16.89 10.09
CA LEU A 20 -12.99 17.41 9.97
C LEU A 20 -13.54 17.88 11.32
N LYS A 21 -13.42 17.04 12.36
CA LYS A 21 -13.92 17.33 13.71
C LYS A 21 -12.77 17.60 14.67
N ALA A 22 -12.94 18.53 15.60
CA ALA A 22 -11.95 18.78 16.64
C ALA A 22 -11.78 17.56 17.58
N LEU A 23 -10.54 17.25 17.96
CA LEU A 23 -10.20 16.18 18.92
C LEU A 23 -10.82 16.41 20.30
N GLU A 24 -10.95 17.68 20.68
CA GLU A 24 -11.50 18.13 21.95
C GLU A 24 -12.30 19.41 21.74
N GLU A 25 -13.24 19.69 22.64
CA GLU A 25 -14.10 20.87 22.57
C GLU A 25 -13.25 22.16 22.52
N GLY A 26 -13.49 22.99 21.50
CA GLY A 26 -12.72 24.22 21.27
C GLY A 26 -11.36 24.01 20.58
N GLY A 27 -10.99 22.78 20.27
CA GLY A 27 -9.80 22.45 19.48
C GLY A 27 -9.95 22.80 17.98
N TRP A 28 -8.85 22.68 17.25
CA TRP A 28 -8.85 22.88 15.80
C TRP A 28 -9.55 21.74 15.08
N GLY A 29 -10.48 22.10 14.21
CA GLY A 29 -11.24 21.21 13.33
C GLY A 29 -11.96 22.06 12.28
N VAL A 30 -12.25 21.47 11.12
CA VAL A 30 -13.05 22.15 10.09
C VAL A 30 -14.40 22.57 10.65
N ASP A 31 -15.03 21.70 11.44
CA ASP A 31 -16.31 21.94 12.11
C ASP A 31 -16.26 23.12 13.09
N THR A 32 -15.22 23.21 13.92
CA THR A 32 -15.04 24.33 14.86
C THR A 32 -14.91 25.65 14.12
N VAL A 33 -14.11 25.68 13.04
CA VAL A 33 -13.89 26.90 12.25
C VAL A 33 -15.16 27.33 11.52
N VAL A 34 -15.86 26.39 10.87
CA VAL A 34 -17.13 26.66 10.17
C VAL A 34 -18.21 27.08 11.16
N GLY A 35 -18.36 26.34 12.26
CA GLY A 35 -19.31 26.66 13.32
C GLY A 35 -19.10 28.06 13.90
N HIS A 36 -17.84 28.45 14.12
CA HIS A 36 -17.52 29.82 14.56
C HIS A 36 -17.97 30.87 13.53
N LEU A 37 -17.62 30.70 12.24
CA LEU A 37 -18.02 31.65 11.19
C LEU A 37 -19.54 31.77 11.06
N LEU A 38 -20.26 30.65 11.11
CA LEU A 38 -21.73 30.65 11.09
C LEU A 38 -22.31 31.35 12.32
N SER A 39 -21.72 31.15 13.50
CA SER A 39 -22.15 31.82 14.74
C SER A 39 -21.95 33.34 14.71
N GLU A 40 -20.93 33.82 13.99
CA GLU A 40 -20.69 35.24 13.73
C GLU A 40 -21.60 35.81 12.62
N GLY A 41 -22.43 34.98 11.99
CA GLY A 41 -23.42 35.39 10.99
C GLY A 41 -22.90 35.45 9.55
N PHE A 42 -21.77 34.80 9.26
CA PHE A 42 -21.31 34.66 7.87
C PHE A 42 -22.27 33.73 7.10
N PRO A 43 -22.70 34.10 5.88
CA PRO A 43 -23.52 33.21 5.05
C PRO A 43 -22.76 31.94 4.68
N ALA A 44 -23.40 30.78 4.82
CA ALA A 44 -22.80 29.47 4.57
C ALA A 44 -22.22 29.37 3.15
N GLU A 45 -22.93 29.88 2.15
CA GLU A 45 -22.55 29.86 0.73
C GLU A 45 -21.32 30.75 0.41
N ARG A 46 -20.79 31.48 1.41
CA ARG A 46 -19.56 32.27 1.31
C ARG A 46 -18.38 31.63 2.02
N ILE A 47 -18.59 30.51 2.72
CA ILE A 47 -17.57 29.77 3.44
C ILE A 47 -17.10 28.63 2.53
N ASN A 48 -15.80 28.58 2.29
CA ASN A 48 -15.17 27.49 1.54
C ASN A 48 -14.20 26.76 2.46
N ILE A 49 -14.22 25.43 2.47
CA ILE A 49 -13.32 24.61 3.27
C ILE A 49 -12.30 23.91 2.38
N GLY A 50 -11.11 23.68 2.94
CA GLY A 50 -9.98 23.10 2.25
C GLY A 50 -9.78 21.62 2.59
N TYR A 51 -9.36 20.85 1.60
CA TYR A 51 -8.65 19.59 1.80
C TYR A 51 -7.20 19.72 1.32
N ALA A 52 -6.31 18.93 1.90
CA ALA A 52 -4.87 19.01 1.65
C ALA A 52 -4.40 17.84 0.76
N ALA A 53 -3.64 18.14 -0.29
CA ALA A 53 -2.98 17.13 -1.12
C ALA A 53 -1.53 16.88 -0.67
N TYR A 54 -1.28 17.01 0.63
CA TYR A 54 0.01 16.82 1.28
C TYR A 54 -0.20 16.48 2.76
N THR A 55 0.87 16.03 3.42
CA THR A 55 0.87 15.64 4.82
C THR A 55 1.59 16.66 5.71
N ARG A 56 1.37 16.53 7.02
CA ARG A 56 2.26 17.10 8.02
C ARG A 56 2.81 15.98 8.89
N ASN A 57 4.14 15.94 9.02
CA ASN A 57 4.86 14.81 9.58
C ASN A 57 5.54 15.14 10.92
N GLY A 58 5.72 14.11 11.75
CA GLY A 58 6.48 14.18 13.00
C GLY A 58 7.35 12.94 13.17
N ARG A 59 8.65 13.13 13.41
CA ARG A 59 9.58 12.02 13.70
C ARG A 59 9.72 11.80 15.20
N ASN A 60 10.23 10.63 15.58
CA ASN A 60 10.34 10.21 16.98
C ASN A 60 8.99 10.33 17.70
N ALA A 61 7.91 9.97 17.00
CA ALA A 61 6.58 10.03 17.55
C ALA A 61 6.34 8.84 18.50
N GLU A 62 5.66 9.11 19.61
CA GLU A 62 5.19 8.10 20.55
C GLU A 62 3.70 8.31 20.73
N LEU A 63 2.90 7.35 20.25
CA LEU A 63 1.44 7.43 20.33
C LEU A 63 0.95 6.82 21.66
N GLU A 64 0.16 7.59 22.40
CA GLU A 64 -0.50 7.18 23.65
C GLU A 64 -1.91 6.63 23.38
N SER A 65 -2.57 7.15 22.34
CA SER A 65 -3.91 6.74 21.90
C SER A 65 -4.03 6.92 20.39
N LEU A 66 -4.72 5.98 19.74
CA LEU A 66 -4.94 5.98 18.29
C LEU A 66 -6.24 6.71 17.90
N SER A 67 -7.26 6.67 18.77
CA SER A 67 -8.56 7.34 18.61
C SER A 67 -9.19 7.57 19.99
N PRO A 68 -9.39 8.81 20.46
CA PRO A 68 -8.87 10.04 19.85
C PRO A 68 -7.34 10.00 19.78
N LEU A 69 -6.77 10.56 18.71
CA LEU A 69 -5.32 10.61 18.51
C LEU A 69 -4.69 11.41 19.65
N LYS A 70 -3.69 10.80 20.30
CA LYS A 70 -2.88 11.46 21.32
C LYS A 70 -1.48 10.91 21.30
N GLY A 71 -0.49 11.79 21.34
CA GLY A 71 0.90 11.39 21.41
C GLY A 71 1.85 12.57 21.45
N THR A 72 3.14 12.25 21.53
CA THR A 72 4.22 13.23 21.46
C THR A 72 5.06 12.98 20.21
N TYR A 73 5.83 13.97 19.79
CA TYR A 73 6.88 13.80 18.79
C TYR A 73 8.09 14.65 19.19
N SER A 74 9.24 14.36 18.61
CA SER A 74 10.44 15.16 18.84
C SER A 74 11.12 15.49 17.52
N PRO A 75 11.13 16.77 17.10
CA PRO A 75 11.79 17.17 15.86
C PRO A 75 13.31 16.99 15.96
N GLY A 76 13.91 16.95 17.16
CA GLY A 76 15.35 16.90 17.33
C GLY A 76 16.08 18.02 16.57
N THR A 77 17.27 17.73 16.03
CA THR A 77 18.12 18.72 15.32
C THR A 77 18.22 18.50 13.80
N GLY A 78 17.48 17.55 13.25
CA GLY A 78 17.58 17.12 11.85
C GLY A 78 16.27 17.25 11.10
N THR A 79 16.34 17.04 9.80
CA THR A 79 15.20 17.08 8.89
C THR A 79 14.19 15.97 9.23
N THR A 80 12.90 16.33 9.25
CA THR A 80 11.81 15.35 9.25
C THR A 80 11.49 15.01 7.81
N VAL A 81 11.23 13.73 7.53
CA VAL A 81 10.88 13.23 6.19
C VAL A 81 9.79 14.09 5.55
N GLY A 82 9.95 14.33 4.25
CA GLY A 82 9.05 15.07 3.37
C GLY A 82 9.59 15.04 1.93
N SER A 83 8.75 15.42 0.96
CA SER A 83 9.09 15.32 -0.46
C SER A 83 10.04 16.44 -0.90
N PHE A 84 9.65 17.70 -0.71
CA PHE A 84 10.49 18.86 -1.02
C PHE A 84 10.83 19.71 0.21
N GLU A 85 9.99 19.65 1.25
CA GLU A 85 10.17 20.40 2.48
C GLU A 85 10.21 19.47 3.69
N SER A 86 10.97 19.86 4.71
CA SER A 86 11.03 19.10 5.95
C SER A 86 9.65 18.97 6.57
N GLY A 87 9.20 17.74 6.80
CA GLY A 87 7.95 17.47 7.50
C GLY A 87 6.69 17.56 6.64
N THR A 88 6.82 17.62 5.32
CA THR A 88 5.70 17.74 4.37
C THR A 88 5.89 16.76 3.22
N THR A 89 5.02 15.76 3.10
CA THR A 89 5.05 14.79 1.98
C THR A 89 3.87 15.06 1.05
N GLU A 90 4.11 15.17 -0.25
CA GLU A 90 3.05 15.45 -1.23
C GLU A 90 2.28 14.18 -1.62
N TRP A 91 1.02 14.33 -2.05
CA TRP A 91 0.10 13.22 -2.22
C TRP A 91 0.59 12.13 -3.18
N TYR A 92 1.20 12.49 -4.31
CA TYR A 92 1.76 11.50 -5.22
C TYR A 92 2.84 10.65 -4.52
N ASP A 93 3.67 11.22 -3.65
CA ASP A 93 4.71 10.49 -2.92
C ASP A 93 4.06 9.55 -1.89
N ILE A 94 2.96 9.99 -1.25
CA ILE A 94 2.14 9.17 -0.35
C ILE A 94 1.66 7.89 -1.01
N ILE A 95 0.99 7.97 -2.15
CA ILE A 95 0.40 6.78 -2.79
C ILE A 95 1.46 5.83 -3.41
N TYR A 96 2.66 6.34 -3.71
CA TYR A 96 3.77 5.51 -4.20
C TYR A 96 4.54 4.81 -3.07
N ASN A 97 4.77 5.50 -1.94
CA ASN A 97 5.74 5.04 -0.93
C ASN A 97 5.15 4.72 0.44
N TYR A 98 3.94 5.17 0.76
CA TYR A 98 3.42 5.15 2.13
C TYR A 98 2.01 4.56 2.26
N LEU A 99 1.16 4.72 1.24
CA LEU A 99 -0.24 4.30 1.22
C LEU A 99 -0.54 3.50 -0.05
N ASP A 100 -1.10 2.31 0.11
CA ASP A 100 -1.62 1.48 -0.97
C ASP A 100 -3.15 1.52 -0.92
N LEU A 101 -3.74 2.41 -1.72
CA LEU A 101 -5.19 2.55 -1.79
C LEU A 101 -5.86 1.30 -2.36
N GLU A 102 -5.26 0.68 -3.37
CA GLU A 102 -5.83 -0.49 -4.07
C GLU A 102 -5.88 -1.73 -3.17
N ASN A 103 -4.94 -1.83 -2.22
CA ASN A 103 -4.89 -2.91 -1.24
C ASN A 103 -5.27 -2.47 0.19
N GLN A 104 -5.83 -1.27 0.34
CA GLN A 104 -6.35 -0.72 1.60
C GLN A 104 -5.38 -0.82 2.79
N LYS A 105 -4.09 -0.56 2.55
CA LYS A 105 -3.05 -0.71 3.57
C LYS A 105 -1.91 0.29 3.40
N GLY A 106 -1.04 0.39 4.41
CA GLY A 106 0.18 1.18 4.25
C GLY A 106 1.27 0.41 3.48
N ARG A 107 2.27 1.14 3.00
CA ARG A 107 3.47 0.60 2.33
C ARG A 107 4.67 0.74 3.23
N ASN A 108 5.71 -0.07 3.02
CA ASN A 108 7.03 0.12 3.63
C ASN A 108 6.99 0.27 5.17
N GLY A 109 6.21 -0.59 5.83
CA GLY A 109 6.05 -0.61 7.30
C GLY A 109 5.16 0.49 7.87
N PHE A 110 4.54 1.32 7.04
CA PHE A 110 3.45 2.20 7.48
C PHE A 110 2.16 1.43 7.63
N ASN A 111 1.35 1.83 8.60
CA ASN A 111 -0.04 1.44 8.73
C ASN A 111 -0.93 2.68 8.60
N VAL A 112 -2.16 2.47 8.10
CA VAL A 112 -3.21 3.49 8.08
C VAL A 112 -4.03 3.37 9.36
N TYR A 113 -4.27 4.49 10.02
CA TYR A 113 -5.08 4.57 11.23
C TYR A 113 -6.19 5.61 11.04
N THR A 114 -7.35 5.35 11.64
CA THR A 114 -8.49 6.26 11.63
C THR A 114 -8.81 6.70 13.05
N ASP A 115 -8.88 8.01 13.22
CA ASP A 115 -9.39 8.65 14.42
C ASP A 115 -10.89 8.94 14.23
N LYS A 116 -11.72 8.14 14.90
CA LYS A 116 -13.19 8.25 14.81
C LYS A 116 -13.72 9.51 15.48
N VAL A 117 -12.99 10.10 16.43
CA VAL A 117 -13.39 11.35 17.09
C VAL A 117 -13.15 12.52 16.16
N ALA A 118 -11.96 12.60 15.56
CA ALA A 118 -11.59 13.69 14.66
C ALA A 118 -12.14 13.54 13.23
N ASP A 119 -12.66 12.36 12.90
CA ASP A 119 -13.01 11.96 11.54
C ASP A 119 -11.87 12.27 10.57
N ALA A 120 -10.71 11.70 10.90
CA ALA A 120 -9.44 11.96 10.23
C ALA A 120 -8.58 10.70 10.20
N ASP A 121 -7.71 10.60 9.20
CA ASP A 121 -6.78 9.49 9.04
C ASP A 121 -5.34 9.96 9.24
N TYR A 122 -4.47 9.02 9.56
CA TYR A 122 -3.02 9.25 9.62
C TYR A 122 -2.26 7.98 9.28
N LEU A 123 -1.03 8.15 8.79
CA LEU A 123 -0.08 7.07 8.61
C LEU A 123 0.91 7.07 9.77
N TYR A 124 1.24 5.89 10.27
CA TYR A 124 2.28 5.73 11.27
C TYR A 124 3.08 4.46 11.03
N ASN A 125 4.40 4.59 11.09
CA ASN A 125 5.32 3.46 11.03
C ASN A 125 5.91 3.24 12.44
N PRO A 126 5.61 2.10 13.11
CA PRO A 126 6.00 1.87 14.51
C PRO A 126 7.50 1.68 14.70
N ASP A 127 8.23 1.24 13.68
CA ASP A 127 9.68 0.98 13.76
C ASP A 127 10.47 2.28 13.62
N SER A 128 10.17 3.06 12.58
CA SER A 128 10.82 4.37 12.34
C SER A 128 10.28 5.48 13.22
N LYS A 129 9.12 5.27 13.85
CA LYS A 129 8.38 6.26 14.65
C LYS A 129 8.07 7.53 13.86
N LEU A 130 7.78 7.38 12.57
CA LEU A 130 7.36 8.47 11.69
C LEU A 130 5.84 8.53 11.65
N PHE A 131 5.27 9.65 12.08
CA PHE A 131 3.86 10.00 12.01
C PHE A 131 3.62 10.94 10.83
N MET A 132 2.52 10.72 10.10
CA MET A 132 2.05 11.58 9.01
C MET A 132 0.54 11.80 9.12
N SER A 133 0.10 13.02 9.43
CA SER A 133 -1.32 13.39 9.30
C SER A 133 -1.58 13.80 7.86
N LEU A 134 -2.69 13.34 7.28
CA LEU A 134 -3.04 13.55 5.88
C LEU A 134 -4.56 13.57 5.67
N ASP A 135 -4.98 14.09 4.52
CA ASP A 135 -6.27 13.73 3.94
C ASP A 135 -6.15 12.44 3.11
N THR A 136 -7.20 11.62 3.14
CA THR A 136 -7.39 10.41 2.33
C THR A 136 -8.66 10.56 1.48
N PRO A 137 -8.92 9.71 0.47
CA PRO A 137 -10.21 9.73 -0.21
C PRO A 137 -11.40 9.68 0.75
N ARG A 138 -11.32 8.88 1.83
CA ARG A 138 -12.34 8.81 2.89
C ARG A 138 -12.59 10.17 3.55
N THR A 139 -11.55 10.85 4.04
CA THR A 139 -11.71 12.13 4.74
C THR A 139 -12.14 13.26 3.81
N VAL A 140 -11.67 13.24 2.56
CA VAL A 140 -12.06 14.26 1.56
C VAL A 140 -13.53 14.09 1.15
N LYS A 141 -14.01 12.86 1.00
CA LYS A 141 -15.44 12.58 0.79
C LYS A 141 -16.27 13.09 1.97
N ALA A 142 -15.88 12.78 3.21
CA ALA A 142 -16.55 13.27 4.42
C ALA A 142 -16.59 14.81 4.51
N LYS A 143 -15.52 15.50 4.11
CA LYS A 143 -15.50 16.97 3.99
C LYS A 143 -16.48 17.47 2.92
N GLY A 144 -16.57 16.78 1.78
CA GLY A 144 -17.55 17.06 0.73
C GLY A 144 -18.98 16.96 1.25
N GLU A 145 -19.30 15.87 1.95
CA GLU A 145 -20.62 15.61 2.55
C GLU A 145 -20.96 16.67 3.60
N TYR A 146 -20.00 17.00 4.46
CA TYR A 146 -20.14 18.08 5.44
C TYR A 146 -20.43 19.42 4.77
N ALA A 147 -19.68 19.78 3.73
CA ALA A 147 -19.91 21.01 2.99
C ALA A 147 -21.29 21.05 2.33
N ALA A 148 -21.72 19.95 1.70
CA ALA A 148 -23.03 19.84 1.08
C ALA A 148 -24.17 19.96 2.11
N SER A 149 -24.03 19.27 3.25
CA SER A 149 -25.04 19.26 4.32
C SER A 149 -25.35 20.66 4.90
N LEU A 150 -24.34 21.53 4.93
CA LEU A 150 -24.46 22.89 5.44
C LEU A 150 -24.69 23.94 4.32
N GLY A 151 -24.69 23.53 3.06
CA GLY A 151 -24.78 24.47 1.92
C GLY A 151 -23.59 25.42 1.85
N LEU A 152 -22.38 24.93 2.14
CA LEU A 152 -21.15 25.72 2.03
C LEU A 152 -20.85 26.10 0.57
N GLY A 153 -20.06 27.16 0.37
CA GLY A 153 -19.79 27.72 -0.95
C GLY A 153 -18.97 26.79 -1.86
N ALA A 154 -17.93 26.15 -1.32
CA ALA A 154 -17.07 25.24 -2.07
C ALA A 154 -16.18 24.37 -1.16
N LEU A 155 -15.75 23.24 -1.72
CA LEU A 155 -14.50 22.56 -1.33
C LEU A 155 -13.39 23.04 -2.26
N PHE A 156 -12.20 23.30 -1.71
CA PHE A 156 -11.00 23.58 -2.51
C PHE A 156 -9.83 22.73 -2.04
N THR A 157 -8.86 22.51 -2.93
CA THR A 157 -7.63 21.78 -2.62
C THR A 157 -6.44 22.71 -2.47
N TRP A 158 -5.55 22.37 -1.54
CA TRP A 158 -4.21 22.92 -1.44
C TRP A 158 -3.21 21.75 -1.57
N THR A 159 -2.54 21.55 -2.72
CA THR A 159 -2.81 22.14 -4.05
C THR A 159 -3.07 21.10 -5.14
N ILE A 160 -3.77 21.51 -6.20
CA ILE A 160 -4.27 20.60 -7.24
C ILE A 160 -3.15 19.89 -8.02
N ASP A 161 -1.98 20.50 -8.12
CA ASP A 161 -0.81 19.92 -8.80
C ASP A 161 -0.20 18.71 -8.07
N GLN A 162 -0.55 18.52 -6.79
CA GLN A 162 -0.12 17.36 -5.99
C GLN A 162 -1.07 16.17 -6.14
N ASP A 163 -2.31 16.39 -6.56
CA ASP A 163 -3.34 15.36 -6.69
C ASP A 163 -3.27 14.69 -8.08
N ASN A 164 -3.31 13.35 -8.09
CA ASN A 164 -3.38 12.56 -9.33
C ASN A 164 -4.83 12.29 -9.79
N GLY A 165 -5.83 12.70 -8.99
CA GLY A 165 -7.25 12.66 -9.34
C GLY A 165 -8.14 12.05 -8.25
N VAL A 166 -7.58 11.21 -7.38
CA VAL A 166 -8.39 10.46 -6.40
C VAL A 166 -8.96 11.35 -5.30
N LEU A 167 -8.24 12.40 -4.86
CA LEU A 167 -8.78 13.31 -3.83
C LEU A 167 -9.88 14.20 -4.41
N VAL A 168 -9.70 14.72 -5.64
CA VAL A 168 -10.75 15.51 -6.30
C VAL A 168 -11.96 14.66 -6.67
N ASN A 169 -11.80 13.38 -7.02
CA ASN A 169 -12.92 12.46 -7.21
C ASN A 169 -13.71 12.30 -5.90
N ALA A 170 -13.02 12.03 -4.79
CA ALA A 170 -13.65 11.93 -3.47
C ALA A 170 -14.41 13.21 -3.08
N ALA A 171 -13.82 14.38 -3.34
CA ALA A 171 -14.48 15.66 -3.09
C ALA A 171 -15.77 15.80 -3.92
N ARG A 172 -15.77 15.36 -5.18
CA ARG A 172 -16.95 15.41 -6.06
C ARG A 172 -18.05 14.48 -5.60
N GLU A 173 -17.70 13.25 -5.23
CA GLU A 173 -18.66 12.27 -4.72
C GLU A 173 -19.28 12.73 -3.41
N GLY A 174 -18.48 13.22 -2.46
CA GLY A 174 -19.00 13.76 -1.20
C GLY A 174 -19.89 14.98 -1.36
N LEU A 175 -19.64 15.82 -2.37
CA LEU A 175 -20.51 16.94 -2.73
C LEU A 175 -21.81 16.51 -3.45
N GLY A 176 -21.99 15.22 -3.73
CA GLY A 176 -23.18 14.67 -4.38
C GLY A 176 -23.25 14.89 -5.90
N TYR A 177 -22.10 15.06 -6.57
CA TYR A 177 -22.08 15.15 -8.04
C TYR A 177 -22.30 13.78 -8.68
N GLU A 178 -23.11 13.73 -9.73
CA GLU A 178 -23.25 12.54 -10.56
C GLU A 178 -22.01 12.34 -11.45
N MET A 179 -21.54 11.09 -11.55
CA MET A 179 -20.40 10.74 -12.36
C MET A 179 -20.75 10.80 -13.85
N ALA A 180 -20.04 11.65 -14.60
CA ALA A 180 -20.22 11.78 -16.04
C ALA A 180 -19.41 10.75 -16.85
N SER A 181 -18.23 10.39 -16.36
CA SER A 181 -17.33 9.41 -16.98
C SER A 181 -16.47 8.76 -15.91
N GLU A 182 -16.38 7.43 -15.95
CA GLU A 182 -15.58 6.65 -15.02
C GLU A 182 -14.19 6.38 -15.59
N VAL A 183 -13.15 6.72 -14.82
CA VAL A 183 -11.75 6.38 -15.10
C VAL A 183 -11.22 5.37 -14.08
N ILE A 184 -11.72 5.44 -12.85
CA ILE A 184 -11.36 4.58 -11.73
C ILE A 184 -12.59 4.44 -10.83
N ASP A 185 -12.80 3.24 -10.30
CA ASP A 185 -13.76 2.99 -9.24
C ASP A 185 -13.17 3.47 -7.91
N MET A 186 -13.82 4.45 -7.28
CA MET A 186 -13.37 5.07 -6.04
C MET A 186 -13.81 4.30 -4.80
N GLU A 187 -14.80 3.42 -4.92
CA GLU A 187 -15.43 2.76 -3.76
C GLU A 187 -14.40 2.02 -2.88
N PRO A 188 -13.44 1.26 -3.42
CA PRO A 188 -12.44 0.58 -2.60
C PRO A 188 -11.51 1.53 -1.84
N PHE A 189 -11.44 2.82 -2.20
CA PHE A 189 -10.52 3.78 -1.59
C PHE A 189 -11.11 4.47 -0.35
N TYR A 190 -12.39 4.22 -0.03
CA TYR A 190 -13.07 4.71 1.16
C TYR A 190 -13.03 3.69 2.28
N PHE A 191 -11.85 3.48 2.88
CA PHE A 191 -11.67 2.53 3.97
C PHE A 191 -11.12 3.20 5.23
N GLU A 192 -11.44 2.61 6.39
CA GLU A 192 -10.90 3.03 7.68
C GLU A 192 -9.61 2.27 8.03
N GLY A 193 -8.80 2.87 8.90
CA GLY A 193 -7.53 2.31 9.34
C GLY A 193 -7.69 1.11 10.27
N ILE A 194 -6.57 0.41 10.48
CA ILE A 194 -6.51 -0.91 11.13
C ILE A 194 -6.95 -0.93 12.60
N ASN A 195 -7.14 0.24 13.22
CA ASN A 195 -7.52 0.38 14.62
C ASN A 195 -9.03 0.55 14.83
N VAL A 196 -9.84 0.46 13.77
CA VAL A 196 -11.30 0.48 13.86
C VAL A 196 -11.80 -0.94 13.62
N ASP A 197 -12.61 -1.46 14.55
CA ASP A 197 -13.28 -2.75 14.36
C ASP A 197 -14.40 -2.56 13.32
N PRO A 198 -14.54 -3.42 12.31
CA PRO A 198 -15.68 -3.39 11.38
C PRO A 198 -17.05 -3.43 12.07
N ALA A 199 -17.13 -3.85 13.34
CA ALA A 199 -18.35 -3.86 14.14
C ALA A 199 -18.73 -2.50 14.77
N ASP A 200 -17.86 -1.50 14.74
CA ASP A 200 -18.06 -0.17 15.35
C ASP A 200 -18.63 0.87 14.38
N GLU A 201 -19.14 0.46 13.22
CA GLU A 201 -19.98 1.34 12.41
C GLU A 201 -21.29 1.64 13.17
N PRO A 202 -21.68 2.92 13.32
CA PRO A 202 -22.97 3.24 13.87
C PRO A 202 -24.04 2.63 12.97
N ALA A 203 -24.84 1.74 13.52
CA ALA A 203 -26.04 1.25 12.86
C ALA A 203 -26.84 2.46 12.34
N GLU A 204 -27.04 2.49 11.02
CA GLU A 204 -28.05 3.32 10.38
C GLU A 204 -29.33 3.25 11.23
N PRO A 205 -29.96 4.39 11.56
CA PRO A 205 -31.18 4.36 12.37
C PRO A 205 -32.23 3.52 11.66
N GLU A 206 -32.70 2.46 12.33
CA GLU A 206 -33.84 1.68 11.88
C GLU A 206 -35.06 2.61 11.76
N GLU A 207 -35.39 3.02 10.53
CA GLU A 207 -36.66 3.70 10.28
C GLU A 207 -37.80 2.68 10.45
N GLU A 208 -38.74 2.99 11.34
CA GLU A 208 -39.96 2.22 11.55
C GLU A 208 -40.75 2.12 10.23
N GLU A 209 -40.89 0.91 9.70
CA GLU A 209 -41.64 0.65 8.47
C GLU A 209 -43.13 1.00 8.63
N GLU A 210 -43.60 2.00 7.89
CA GLU A 210 -44.99 2.09 7.45
C GLU A 210 -45.12 1.50 6.03
N ASP A 211 -45.87 0.41 5.98
CA ASP A 211 -46.26 -0.43 4.85
C ASP A 211 -46.67 0.37 3.59
N THR A 212 -45.70 0.59 2.68
CA THR A 212 -45.99 0.89 1.27
C THR A 212 -45.04 0.13 0.35
N VAL A 213 -45.62 -0.70 -0.50
CA VAL A 213 -44.94 -1.57 -1.47
C VAL A 213 -44.11 -0.76 -2.48
N GLN A 214 -42.78 -0.93 -2.45
CA GLN A 214 -41.82 -0.58 -3.51
C GLN A 214 -41.04 -1.84 -3.98
N PRO A 215 -40.63 -1.92 -5.25
CA PRO A 215 -40.10 -3.14 -5.87
C PRO A 215 -38.64 -3.43 -5.47
N GLU A 216 -38.30 -4.71 -5.33
CA GLU A 216 -36.97 -5.19 -4.90
C GLU A 216 -35.81 -4.78 -5.84
N PRO A 217 -34.63 -4.42 -5.30
CA PRO A 217 -33.39 -4.37 -6.06
C PRO A 217 -32.92 -5.78 -6.42
N SER A 218 -32.52 -5.99 -7.67
CA SER A 218 -32.32 -7.32 -8.26
C SER A 218 -30.97 -7.99 -7.98
N VAL A 219 -30.07 -7.40 -7.18
CA VAL A 219 -28.76 -8.02 -6.85
C VAL A 219 -28.28 -7.58 -5.46
N ASN A 220 -27.90 -8.58 -4.66
CA ASN A 220 -27.30 -8.47 -3.32
C ASN A 220 -25.76 -8.52 -3.38
N HIS A 221 -25.04 -7.78 -2.54
CA HIS A 221 -23.58 -7.94 -2.36
C HIS A 221 -23.20 -7.96 -0.87
N ALA A 222 -22.36 -8.91 -0.49
CA ALA A 222 -21.89 -9.12 0.88
C ALA A 222 -20.55 -8.41 1.17
N PRO A 223 -20.26 -8.04 2.45
CA PRO A 223 -19.05 -7.32 2.83
C PRO A 223 -17.77 -8.21 2.86
N LYS A 224 -16.60 -7.56 2.88
CA LYS A 224 -15.27 -8.22 2.99
C LYS A 224 -14.43 -7.65 4.13
N ALA A 225 -13.76 -8.53 4.87
CA ALA A 225 -12.82 -8.22 5.95
C ALA A 225 -11.35 -8.42 5.49
N ALA A 226 -10.38 -7.71 6.12
CA ALA A 226 -8.94 -7.90 5.86
C ALA A 226 -8.08 -7.93 7.16
N ILE A 227 -7.06 -8.80 7.18
CA ILE A 227 -6.01 -8.98 8.21
C ILE A 227 -4.68 -9.13 7.47
N GLU A 228 -3.59 -8.51 7.95
CA GLU A 228 -2.22 -8.75 7.46
C GLU A 228 -1.38 -9.50 8.51
N LEU A 229 -0.74 -10.60 8.10
CA LEU A 229 0.11 -11.44 8.96
C LEU A 229 1.57 -11.35 8.50
N MET A 230 2.40 -10.64 9.25
CA MET A 230 3.86 -10.60 9.07
C MET A 230 4.53 -11.62 9.99
N VAL A 231 5.48 -12.39 9.44
CA VAL A 231 6.07 -13.52 10.18
C VAL A 231 7.59 -13.54 10.04
N VAL A 232 8.30 -13.64 11.18
CA VAL A 232 9.76 -13.76 11.24
C VAL A 232 10.19 -15.16 10.80
N GLY A 233 11.26 -15.24 10.00
CA GLY A 233 11.85 -16.51 9.57
C GLY A 233 12.14 -17.47 10.74
N GLY A 234 11.67 -18.71 10.64
CA GLY A 234 11.72 -19.73 11.70
C GLY A 234 10.44 -19.86 12.54
N SER A 235 9.42 -19.03 12.29
CA SER A 235 8.09 -19.18 12.92
C SER A 235 7.23 -20.22 12.20
N ARG A 236 6.26 -20.80 12.91
CA ARG A 236 5.29 -21.75 12.35
C ARG A 236 4.00 -21.03 11.98
N VAL A 237 3.57 -21.19 10.73
CA VAL A 237 2.39 -20.49 10.15
C VAL A 237 1.35 -21.51 9.71
N ARG A 238 0.08 -21.14 9.89
CA ARG A 238 -1.08 -21.94 9.48
C ARG A 238 -1.95 -21.12 8.53
N LEU A 239 -2.21 -21.63 7.32
CA LEU A 239 -3.16 -21.04 6.36
C LEU A 239 -4.38 -21.95 6.24
N SER A 240 -5.58 -21.41 6.54
CA SER A 240 -6.85 -22.15 6.51
C SER A 240 -7.71 -21.73 5.33
N GLY A 241 -8.18 -22.72 4.58
CA GLY A 241 -9.23 -22.61 3.58
C GLY A 241 -10.61 -22.98 4.13
N GLU A 242 -10.75 -23.32 5.41
CA GLU A 242 -12.01 -23.83 6.01
C GLU A 242 -13.20 -22.86 5.91
N LYS A 243 -12.95 -21.57 5.65
CA LYS A 243 -13.98 -20.57 5.38
C LYS A 243 -14.44 -20.53 3.91
N SER A 244 -13.92 -21.42 3.05
CA SER A 244 -14.44 -21.59 1.69
C SER A 244 -15.84 -22.18 1.77
N SER A 245 -16.75 -21.66 0.96
CA SER A 245 -18.15 -22.08 0.92
C SER A 245 -18.58 -22.28 -0.53
N ASP A 246 -19.54 -23.17 -0.72
CA ASP A 246 -20.26 -23.39 -1.97
C ASP A 246 -21.73 -22.95 -1.78
N GLU A 247 -22.37 -22.41 -2.83
CA GLU A 247 -23.74 -21.88 -2.75
C GLU A 247 -24.78 -22.97 -2.50
N ASP A 248 -24.55 -24.18 -2.97
CA ASP A 248 -25.39 -25.35 -2.75
C ASP A 248 -25.02 -26.10 -1.46
N ASN A 249 -24.00 -25.61 -0.74
CA ASN A 249 -23.38 -26.23 0.44
C ASN A 249 -22.81 -27.64 0.15
N ASP A 250 -22.27 -27.84 -1.05
CA ASP A 250 -21.56 -29.07 -1.39
C ASP A 250 -20.26 -29.24 -0.59
N GLU A 251 -19.83 -30.49 -0.42
CA GLU A 251 -18.56 -30.81 0.22
C GLU A 251 -17.39 -30.35 -0.65
N LEU A 252 -16.45 -29.61 -0.05
CA LEU A 252 -15.32 -29.01 -0.75
C LEU A 252 -14.03 -29.81 -0.61
N THR A 253 -13.27 -29.86 -1.70
CA THR A 253 -11.89 -30.36 -1.73
C THR A 253 -10.91 -29.22 -2.01
N PHE A 254 -9.75 -29.22 -1.35
CA PHE A 254 -8.79 -28.12 -1.37
C PHE A 254 -7.55 -28.46 -2.21
N SER A 255 -6.95 -27.45 -2.84
CA SER A 255 -5.68 -27.61 -3.57
C SER A 255 -4.82 -26.36 -3.45
N TRP A 256 -3.71 -26.48 -2.73
CA TRP A 256 -2.78 -25.39 -2.46
C TRP A 256 -1.60 -25.39 -3.44
N GLY A 257 -1.40 -24.26 -4.11
CA GLY A 257 -0.15 -23.88 -4.75
C GLY A 257 0.79 -23.30 -3.72
N VAL A 258 1.88 -24.01 -3.44
CA VAL A 258 2.86 -23.66 -2.41
C VAL A 258 4.20 -23.38 -3.09
N PRO A 259 4.88 -22.25 -2.78
CA PRO A 259 6.21 -21.93 -3.29
C PRO A 259 7.21 -23.06 -3.06
N ALA A 260 8.15 -23.23 -4.00
CA ALA A 260 9.13 -24.33 -3.94
C ALA A 260 10.01 -24.31 -2.69
N ALA A 261 10.19 -23.15 -2.07
CA ALA A 261 10.97 -22.98 -0.85
C ALA A 261 10.24 -23.41 0.44
N ILE A 262 8.94 -23.74 0.37
CA ILE A 262 8.09 -24.02 1.53
C ILE A 262 7.52 -25.44 1.44
N ASN A 263 7.69 -26.20 2.51
CA ASN A 263 7.18 -27.57 2.63
C ASN A 263 5.94 -27.60 3.51
N VAL A 264 4.87 -28.23 3.02
CA VAL A 264 3.64 -28.52 3.77
C VAL A 264 3.38 -30.02 3.76
N ALA A 265 2.75 -30.54 4.81
CA ALA A 265 2.49 -31.97 4.94
C ALA A 265 1.51 -32.50 3.90
N ASP A 266 0.46 -31.74 3.60
CA ASP A 266 -0.59 -32.10 2.66
C ASP A 266 -1.13 -30.85 1.97
N LYS A 267 -0.95 -30.75 0.64
CA LYS A 267 -1.46 -29.63 -0.17
C LYS A 267 -2.96 -29.71 -0.44
N THR A 268 -3.63 -30.74 0.04
CA THR A 268 -5.08 -30.96 -0.13
C THR A 268 -5.87 -30.83 1.17
N ALA A 269 -5.19 -30.61 2.30
CA ALA A 269 -5.85 -30.35 3.56
C ALA A 269 -6.57 -28.99 3.55
N ALA A 270 -7.70 -28.92 4.25
CA ALA A 270 -8.43 -27.66 4.45
C ALA A 270 -7.55 -26.61 5.16
N VAL A 271 -6.57 -27.07 5.95
CA VAL A 271 -5.61 -26.19 6.60
C VAL A 271 -4.20 -26.73 6.42
N ILE A 272 -3.32 -25.89 5.89
CA ILE A 272 -1.90 -26.19 5.75
C ILE A 272 -1.09 -25.49 6.84
N GLU A 273 -0.03 -26.15 7.29
CA GLU A 273 0.88 -25.62 8.28
C GLU A 273 2.32 -25.85 7.80
N PHE A 274 3.18 -24.85 7.99
CA PHE A 274 4.57 -24.89 7.56
C PHE A 274 5.44 -24.00 8.43
N ASP A 275 6.74 -24.32 8.45
CA ASP A 275 7.76 -23.46 9.03
C ASP A 275 8.20 -22.44 7.97
N VAL A 276 8.23 -21.17 8.35
CA VAL A 276 8.65 -20.09 7.46
C VAL A 276 10.17 -20.17 7.28
N PRO A 277 10.67 -20.28 6.04
CA PRO A 277 12.10 -20.37 5.80
C PRO A 277 12.80 -19.12 6.32
N LYS A 278 13.99 -19.30 6.89
CA LYS A 278 14.86 -18.17 7.21
C LYS A 278 15.35 -17.56 5.90
N VAL A 279 15.20 -16.24 5.78
CA VAL A 279 15.61 -15.48 4.60
C VAL A 279 16.70 -14.49 5.00
N ALA A 280 17.65 -14.25 4.11
CA ALA A 280 18.77 -13.33 4.34
C ALA A 280 18.37 -11.87 4.10
N GLU A 281 17.33 -11.65 3.30
CA GLU A 281 16.73 -10.38 2.94
C GLU A 281 15.21 -10.58 2.85
N ASP A 282 14.43 -9.51 2.98
CA ASP A 282 12.97 -9.59 2.96
C ASP A 282 12.49 -10.26 1.67
N THR A 283 11.65 -11.29 1.82
CA THR A 283 11.27 -12.17 0.72
C THR A 283 9.77 -12.40 0.74
N GLU A 284 9.14 -12.32 -0.43
CA GLU A 284 7.72 -12.63 -0.60
C GLU A 284 7.50 -14.03 -1.16
N TYR A 285 6.59 -14.77 -0.54
CA TYR A 285 6.16 -16.10 -0.95
C TYR A 285 4.69 -16.06 -1.36
N THR A 286 4.40 -16.37 -2.62
CA THR A 286 3.03 -16.39 -3.14
C THR A 286 2.41 -17.78 -3.02
N PHE A 287 1.37 -17.91 -2.21
CA PHE A 287 0.50 -19.08 -2.13
C PHE A 287 -0.73 -18.89 -3.01
N THR A 288 -1.27 -20.00 -3.49
CA THR A 288 -2.59 -19.99 -4.15
C THR A 288 -3.48 -21.09 -3.61
N LEU A 289 -4.79 -20.87 -3.60
CA LEU A 289 -5.78 -21.90 -3.26
C LEU A 289 -6.82 -22.04 -4.39
N PHE A 290 -7.12 -23.29 -4.73
CA PHE A 290 -8.34 -23.68 -5.43
C PHE A 290 -9.18 -24.57 -4.52
N VAL A 291 -10.50 -24.38 -4.54
CA VAL A 291 -11.44 -25.37 -4.01
C VAL A 291 -12.27 -25.96 -5.14
N ARG A 292 -12.71 -27.20 -4.98
CA ARG A 292 -13.63 -27.86 -5.92
C ARG A 292 -14.80 -28.45 -5.14
N ASP A 293 -15.97 -28.38 -5.76
CA ASP A 293 -17.18 -29.04 -5.29
C ASP A 293 -17.15 -30.56 -5.56
N THR A 294 -18.27 -31.22 -5.26
CA THR A 294 -18.45 -32.66 -5.50
C THR A 294 -18.53 -33.04 -6.98
N TRP A 295 -18.74 -32.07 -7.86
CA TRP A 295 -18.81 -32.22 -9.32
C TRP A 295 -17.47 -31.93 -10.02
N GLY A 296 -16.47 -31.47 -9.26
CA GLY A 296 -15.11 -31.19 -9.71
C GLY A 296 -14.92 -29.79 -10.31
N GLU A 297 -15.90 -28.90 -10.21
CA GLU A 297 -15.83 -27.53 -10.72
C GLU A 297 -14.91 -26.68 -9.83
N PRO A 298 -13.87 -26.01 -10.39
CA PRO A 298 -12.93 -25.24 -9.58
C PRO A 298 -13.44 -23.82 -9.29
N SER A 299 -13.13 -23.34 -8.10
CA SER A 299 -13.22 -21.91 -7.77
C SER A 299 -12.28 -21.06 -8.63
N THR A 300 -12.49 -19.75 -8.61
CA THR A 300 -11.43 -18.80 -9.00
C THR A 300 -10.22 -18.97 -8.08
N GLN A 301 -9.01 -18.81 -8.63
CA GLN A 301 -7.78 -18.96 -7.88
C GLN A 301 -7.64 -17.81 -6.88
N GLN A 302 -7.53 -18.13 -5.59
CA GLN A 302 -7.18 -17.14 -4.58
C GLN A 302 -5.68 -17.06 -4.42
N ARG A 303 -5.14 -15.85 -4.25
CA ARG A 303 -3.71 -15.59 -4.08
C ARG A 303 -3.46 -14.97 -2.71
N PHE A 304 -2.48 -15.49 -1.98
CA PHE A 304 -1.99 -14.92 -0.73
C PHE A 304 -0.49 -14.68 -0.83
N VAL A 305 -0.03 -13.48 -0.48
CA VAL A 305 1.40 -13.14 -0.47
C VAL A 305 1.86 -13.07 0.99
N LEU A 306 2.76 -13.97 1.35
CA LEU A 306 3.43 -13.97 2.65
C LEU A 306 4.74 -13.19 2.53
N SER A 307 4.82 -12.04 3.19
CA SER A 307 6.07 -11.28 3.32
C SER A 307 6.85 -11.76 4.54
N VAL A 308 8.07 -12.25 4.32
CA VAL A 308 8.96 -12.79 5.35
C VAL A 308 10.12 -11.82 5.54
N VAL A 309 10.30 -11.39 6.79
CA VAL A 309 11.38 -10.48 7.16
C VAL A 309 12.64 -11.26 7.53
N ALA A 310 13.81 -10.76 7.13
CA ALA A 310 15.09 -11.37 7.50
C ALA A 310 15.28 -11.37 9.03
N ALA A 311 15.65 -12.52 9.59
CA ALA A 311 15.95 -12.60 11.02
C ALA A 311 17.28 -11.87 11.30
N THR A 312 17.28 -10.90 12.21
CA THR A 312 18.51 -10.24 12.67
C THR A 312 19.41 -11.26 13.37
N GLN A 313 20.67 -11.34 12.93
CA GLN A 313 21.67 -12.17 13.59
C GLN A 313 21.92 -11.61 15.00
N THR A 314 21.33 -12.23 16.02
CA THR A 314 21.90 -12.23 17.36
C THR A 314 22.88 -13.39 17.42
N ASP A 315 24.17 -13.07 17.34
CA ASP A 315 25.28 -14.00 17.57
C ASP A 315 25.17 -14.59 18.98
N ASP A 316 24.74 -15.85 19.07
CA ASP A 316 25.12 -16.73 20.18
C ASP A 316 26.36 -17.52 19.71
N THR A 317 27.51 -16.87 19.77
CA THR A 317 28.82 -17.52 19.62
C THR A 317 29.17 -18.25 20.92
N GLU A 318 29.10 -19.58 20.92
CA GLU A 318 29.84 -20.41 21.87
C GLU A 318 31.27 -20.63 21.32
N ASP A 319 32.25 -20.10 22.05
CA ASP A 319 33.69 -20.31 21.88
C ASP A 319 34.12 -21.76 22.16
N GLU A 320 35.01 -22.31 21.32
CA GLU A 320 36.37 -22.81 21.70
C GLU A 320 37.07 -23.54 20.51
N PRO A 321 38.43 -23.68 20.50
CA PRO A 321 39.25 -23.54 19.29
C PRO A 321 40.16 -24.76 18.90
N ALA A 322 41.05 -24.48 17.92
CA ALA A 322 42.26 -25.19 17.46
C ALA A 322 42.05 -26.30 16.41
N ASP A 323 42.89 -26.50 15.38
CA ASP A 323 44.34 -26.32 15.25
C ASP A 323 44.81 -26.28 13.76
N ASP A 324 46.04 -25.81 13.58
CA ASP A 324 46.89 -25.63 12.39
C ASP A 324 46.89 -26.72 11.30
N GLN A 325 47.07 -26.30 10.03
CA GLN A 325 48.29 -26.61 9.23
C GLN A 325 48.31 -25.99 7.81
N ASP A 326 49.25 -25.05 7.64
CA ASP A 326 50.25 -24.91 6.57
C ASP A 326 49.96 -25.43 5.13
N ARG A 327 49.90 -24.50 4.15
CA ARG A 327 50.70 -24.60 2.91
C ARG A 327 50.76 -23.30 2.11
N THR A 328 51.95 -23.03 1.60
CA THR A 328 52.41 -21.82 0.89
C THR A 328 52.02 -21.73 -0.59
N ASP A 329 51.73 -20.49 -0.99
CA ASP A 329 52.15 -19.73 -2.19
C ASP A 329 51.99 -20.32 -3.60
N ASP A 330 51.16 -19.68 -4.44
CA ASP A 330 51.58 -19.09 -5.72
C ASP A 330 50.41 -18.33 -6.38
N THR A 331 50.63 -17.09 -6.80
CA THR A 331 49.74 -16.32 -7.70
C THR A 331 50.39 -16.21 -9.07
N PRO A 332 49.60 -16.32 -10.17
CA PRO A 332 49.50 -15.17 -11.08
C PRO A 332 48.11 -15.00 -11.77
N GLN A 333 47.80 -13.75 -12.15
CA GLN A 333 46.69 -13.28 -13.02
C GLN A 333 47.31 -12.26 -14.03
N PRO A 334 46.73 -11.83 -15.19
CA PRO A 334 45.46 -12.17 -15.90
C PRO A 334 45.64 -12.56 -17.40
N ALA A 335 44.54 -12.91 -18.08
CA ALA A 335 44.38 -12.64 -19.51
C ALA A 335 42.92 -12.25 -19.81
N ASP A 336 42.77 -11.16 -20.57
CA ASP A 336 41.53 -10.56 -21.06
C ASP A 336 41.57 -10.58 -22.60
N ASP A 337 40.39 -10.60 -23.21
CA ASP A 337 40.02 -10.21 -24.60
C ASP A 337 39.17 -11.26 -25.34
N ASP A 338 37.89 -10.91 -25.55
CA ASP A 338 37.12 -11.35 -26.71
C ASP A 338 36.43 -10.14 -27.37
N VAL A 339 36.60 -10.07 -28.69
CA VAL A 339 36.31 -8.95 -29.61
C VAL A 339 34.81 -8.83 -29.93
N VAL A 340 34.27 -7.61 -30.01
CA VAL A 340 32.90 -7.32 -30.49
C VAL A 340 32.93 -6.78 -31.94
N PRO A 341 32.09 -7.26 -32.89
CA PRO A 341 31.99 -6.70 -34.24
C PRO A 341 31.02 -5.50 -34.35
N SER A 342 31.22 -4.69 -35.38
CA SER A 342 30.65 -3.35 -35.64
C SER A 342 29.19 -3.31 -36.16
N ASP A 343 28.48 -2.24 -35.76
CA ASP A 343 27.05 -1.85 -35.86
C ASP A 343 26.22 -1.98 -37.17
N GLU A 344 26.73 -2.42 -38.33
CA GLU A 344 25.95 -2.26 -39.59
C GLU A 344 25.21 -3.51 -40.12
N THR A 345 25.01 -4.56 -39.32
CA THR A 345 24.32 -5.78 -39.80
C THR A 345 23.33 -6.43 -38.80
N THR A 346 22.94 -5.74 -37.73
CA THR A 346 22.10 -6.36 -36.69
C THR A 346 20.60 -6.36 -37.08
N PRO A 347 19.85 -7.46 -36.87
CA PRO A 347 18.42 -7.53 -37.23
C PRO A 347 17.50 -6.66 -36.36
N TYR A 348 17.95 -6.25 -35.17
CA TYR A 348 17.22 -5.40 -34.22
C TYR A 348 18.12 -4.26 -33.72
N PRO A 349 17.55 -3.20 -33.10
CA PRO A 349 18.33 -2.15 -32.47
C PRO A 349 19.34 -2.69 -31.46
N LEU A 350 20.53 -2.11 -31.41
CA LEU A 350 21.54 -2.48 -30.42
C LEU A 350 21.10 -2.10 -29.01
N TRP A 351 21.40 -2.98 -28.06
CA TRP A 351 21.14 -2.70 -26.64
C TRP A 351 21.94 -1.48 -26.16
N ASN A 352 21.28 -0.65 -25.36
CA ASN A 352 21.85 0.55 -24.76
C ASN A 352 21.55 0.60 -23.26
N ALA A 353 22.59 0.74 -22.43
CA ALA A 353 22.49 0.73 -20.97
C ALA A 353 21.59 1.84 -20.38
N SER A 354 21.48 2.98 -21.04
CA SER A 354 20.67 4.11 -20.56
C SER A 354 19.21 4.05 -21.01
N THR A 355 18.85 3.12 -21.88
CA THR A 355 17.47 2.97 -22.39
C THR A 355 16.66 2.03 -21.49
N VAL A 356 15.40 2.38 -21.23
CA VAL A 356 14.46 1.56 -20.47
C VAL A 356 13.71 0.63 -21.42
N TYR A 357 13.65 -0.66 -21.08
CA TYR A 357 12.95 -1.73 -21.82
C TYR A 357 11.87 -2.35 -20.93
N GLY A 358 10.77 -2.86 -21.49
CA GLY A 358 9.69 -3.50 -20.74
C GLY A 358 8.87 -2.56 -19.84
N SER A 359 8.79 -1.26 -20.17
CA SER A 359 8.03 -0.25 -19.41
C SER A 359 6.52 -0.28 -19.63
N ASN A 360 6.05 -0.92 -20.70
CA ASN A 360 4.64 -1.11 -20.99
C ASN A 360 4.28 -2.60 -20.85
N TRP A 361 3.29 -2.92 -20.02
CA TRP A 361 2.89 -4.29 -19.78
C TRP A 361 2.31 -4.92 -21.07
N GLY A 362 2.94 -6.00 -21.54
CA GLY A 362 2.54 -6.73 -22.76
C GLY A 362 3.37 -6.42 -24.02
N SER A 363 4.30 -5.46 -24.01
CA SER A 363 5.29 -5.26 -25.07
C SER A 363 6.66 -5.77 -24.64
N PHE A 364 7.18 -6.78 -25.34
CA PHE A 364 8.48 -7.40 -25.04
C PHE A 364 9.47 -7.09 -26.16
N GLU A 365 10.15 -5.93 -26.06
CA GLU A 365 11.11 -5.45 -27.05
C GLU A 365 12.27 -6.44 -27.27
N ILE A 366 12.78 -6.50 -28.51
CA ILE A 366 13.94 -7.32 -28.91
C ILE A 366 15.11 -6.40 -29.27
N VAL A 367 16.30 -6.71 -28.76
CA VAL A 367 17.56 -6.00 -29.02
C VAL A 367 18.63 -6.94 -29.52
N SER A 368 19.59 -6.43 -30.28
CA SER A 368 20.79 -7.16 -30.70
C SER A 368 22.00 -6.80 -29.84
N TRP A 369 22.78 -7.79 -29.41
CA TRP A 369 24.01 -7.59 -28.65
C TRP A 369 25.01 -8.73 -28.92
N LYS A 370 26.26 -8.40 -29.24
CA LYS A 370 27.37 -9.36 -29.49
C LYS A 370 26.99 -10.56 -30.40
N GLY A 371 26.27 -10.32 -31.49
CA GLY A 371 25.89 -11.36 -32.45
C GLY A 371 24.66 -12.21 -32.06
N HIS A 372 23.98 -11.88 -30.97
CA HIS A 372 22.75 -12.55 -30.50
C HIS A 372 21.58 -11.57 -30.35
N ASN A 373 20.36 -12.09 -30.47
CA ASN A 373 19.13 -11.32 -30.24
C ASN A 373 18.52 -11.67 -28.89
N TYR A 374 18.04 -10.67 -28.16
CA TYR A 374 17.52 -10.84 -26.82
C TYR A 374 16.17 -10.17 -26.67
N GLN A 375 15.20 -10.86 -26.08
CA GLN A 375 13.88 -10.31 -25.76
C GLN A 375 13.77 -10.00 -24.27
N VAL A 376 13.32 -8.79 -23.92
CA VAL A 376 13.08 -8.41 -22.53
C VAL A 376 11.84 -9.14 -21.98
N LYS A 377 11.90 -9.63 -20.73
CA LYS A 377 10.77 -10.33 -20.08
C LYS A 377 9.96 -9.45 -19.14
N TRP A 378 10.59 -8.41 -18.59
CA TRP A 378 10.01 -7.43 -17.68
C TRP A 378 10.91 -6.19 -17.62
N TRP A 379 10.47 -5.14 -16.93
CA TRP A 379 11.17 -3.85 -16.86
C TRP A 379 12.69 -3.98 -16.63
N SER A 380 13.48 -3.25 -17.42
CA SER A 380 14.95 -3.26 -17.35
C SER A 380 15.59 -1.96 -17.85
N GLN A 381 16.59 -1.46 -17.12
CA GLN A 381 17.52 -0.42 -17.57
C GLN A 381 18.92 -0.79 -17.06
N GLY A 382 19.95 -0.65 -17.89
CA GLY A 382 21.33 -0.91 -17.48
C GLY A 382 21.76 -2.39 -17.43
N ASN A 383 20.82 -3.34 -17.39
CA ASN A 383 21.15 -4.77 -17.38
C ASN A 383 21.55 -5.27 -18.78
N GLN A 384 22.84 -5.53 -18.97
CA GLN A 384 23.43 -6.01 -20.23
C GLN A 384 22.89 -7.40 -20.63
N PRO A 385 22.46 -7.64 -21.89
CA PRO A 385 21.71 -8.85 -22.24
C PRO A 385 22.44 -10.18 -22.08
N ASP A 386 23.69 -10.30 -22.52
CA ASP A 386 24.50 -11.53 -22.42
C ASP A 386 24.81 -11.94 -20.98
N LEU A 387 24.89 -10.98 -20.06
CA LEU A 387 25.15 -11.23 -18.64
C LEU A 387 23.86 -11.47 -17.83
N ASN A 388 22.73 -11.07 -18.40
CA ASN A 388 21.42 -11.12 -17.76
C ASN A 388 20.41 -11.87 -18.65
N CYS A 389 20.84 -12.94 -19.32
CA CYS A 389 19.98 -13.85 -20.07
C CYS A 389 19.89 -15.23 -19.43
N GLY A 390 18.68 -15.81 -19.39
CA GLY A 390 18.42 -17.09 -18.75
C GLY A 390 17.02 -17.17 -18.19
N GLN A 391 16.58 -18.35 -17.74
CA GLN A 391 15.17 -18.60 -17.37
C GLN A 391 14.60 -17.56 -16.38
N PHE A 392 15.40 -17.10 -15.41
CA PHE A 392 15.01 -16.12 -14.39
C PHE A 392 15.68 -14.76 -14.54
N GLN A 393 16.39 -14.55 -15.64
CA GLN A 393 17.06 -13.29 -15.91
C GLN A 393 16.22 -12.43 -16.87
N VAL A 394 16.53 -11.13 -16.88
CA VAL A 394 15.69 -10.10 -17.51
C VAL A 394 15.56 -10.29 -19.03
N TRP A 395 16.53 -10.94 -19.65
CA TRP A 395 16.55 -11.22 -21.08
C TRP A 395 16.33 -12.71 -21.39
N SER A 396 15.59 -12.98 -22.46
CA SER A 396 15.57 -14.27 -23.16
C SER A 396 16.53 -14.19 -24.34
N ASP A 397 17.54 -15.07 -24.41
CA ASP A 397 18.33 -15.24 -25.63
C ASP A 397 17.46 -15.94 -26.71
N LEU A 398 17.30 -15.29 -27.86
CA LEU A 398 16.60 -15.81 -29.02
C LEU A 398 17.55 -16.50 -30.01
N GLY A 399 18.85 -16.48 -29.73
CA GLY A 399 19.90 -17.11 -30.50
C GLY A 399 20.74 -16.13 -31.32
N ALA A 400 21.81 -16.67 -31.90
CA ALA A 400 22.67 -15.95 -32.82
C ALA A 400 21.93 -15.58 -34.12
N TYR A 401 22.32 -14.47 -34.74
CA TYR A 401 21.81 -14.05 -36.05
C TYR A 401 22.89 -14.04 -37.14
#